data_AF-A0A3C0AMA4-F1
#
_entry.id   AF-A0A3C0AMA4-F1
#
_cell.length_a   1.000
_cell.length_b   1.000
_cell.length_c   1.000
_cell.angle_alpha   90.00
_cell.angle_beta   90.00
_cell.angle_gamma   90.00
#
_symmetry.space_group_name_H-M   'P 1'
#
loop_
_entity.id
_entity.type
_entity.pdbx_description
1 polymer ?
#
loop_
_entity_poly.entity_id
_entity_poly.type
_entity_poly.pdbx_seq_one_letter_code
_entity_poly.pdbx_strand_id
1 'polypeptide(L)'
;ATIVTAATQASLDYSAVDGGLASASTIEIGGSSGSQVLFLGASSTLDNVKDAVNGVTDITGVTAAKTNKVASNLTLANANATNSGLTFTDARTSDSILGDTGQNIRVQFVDPATNSAAANISFSNTNTDITIVVSLATDGSSVITSDAASIKTLLDGNADVNSLISTAAEGDGSGVVEAEAAAALAGGTNAYLTFSASNYGADEFVDVNVLSGTFDTVDTIATGNSLKRAIGSDIVARINGQVAQGSGLTA
;
A
#
# COMPACT_ATOMS: atom_id res chain seq x y z
N ALA A 1 6.49 -22.91 34.61
CA ALA A 1 6.22 -21.46 34.50
C ALA A 1 5.44 -21.23 33.22
N THR A 2 4.50 -20.30 33.21
CA THR A 2 3.71 -19.95 32.02
C THR A 2 3.93 -18.49 31.69
N ILE A 3 4.28 -18.18 30.44
CA ILE A 3 4.35 -16.80 29.97
C ILE A 3 2.92 -16.26 29.87
N VAL A 4 2.66 -15.13 30.51
CA VAL A 4 1.38 -14.42 30.45
C VAL A 4 1.42 -13.37 29.35
N THR A 5 2.50 -12.61 29.29
CA THR A 5 2.73 -11.58 28.27
C THR A 5 4.19 -11.66 27.83
N ALA A 6 4.44 -11.71 26.52
CA ALA A 6 5.79 -11.63 25.98
C ALA A 6 6.32 -10.18 26.05
N ALA A 7 7.64 -10.02 26.10
CA ALA A 7 8.23 -8.70 25.92
C ALA A 7 8.00 -8.20 24.49
N THR A 8 7.88 -6.88 24.30
CA THR A 8 7.71 -6.25 22.99
C THR A 8 8.73 -5.14 22.78
N GLN A 9 9.06 -4.86 21.52
CA GLN A 9 9.80 -3.67 21.13
C GLN A 9 8.84 -2.48 21.05
N ALA A 10 9.34 -1.28 21.35
CA ALA A 10 8.65 -0.07 20.95
C ALA A 10 8.62 0.04 19.42
N SER A 11 7.50 0.45 18.86
CA SER A 11 7.34 0.59 17.40
C SER A 11 6.50 1.80 17.02
N LEU A 12 6.89 2.48 15.95
CA LEU A 12 6.12 3.55 15.31
C LEU A 12 6.14 3.34 13.80
N ASP A 13 5.00 3.56 13.14
CA ASP A 13 4.92 3.51 11.68
C ASP A 13 4.85 4.91 11.06
N TYR A 14 5.46 5.05 9.88
CA TYR A 14 5.34 6.22 9.01
C TYR A 14 4.96 5.78 7.60
N SER A 15 3.78 6.17 7.12
CA SER A 15 3.42 6.02 5.71
C SER A 15 3.61 7.35 5.01
N ALA A 16 4.37 7.33 3.93
CA ALA A 16 4.63 8.51 3.13
C ALA A 16 3.63 8.59 1.98
N VAL A 17 3.23 9.82 1.65
CA VAL A 17 2.46 10.11 0.44
C VAL A 17 3.35 9.78 -0.78
N ASP A 18 2.85 9.01 -1.75
CA ASP A 18 3.58 8.66 -2.98
C ASP A 18 4.89 7.85 -2.81
N GLY A 19 5.09 7.18 -1.68
CA GLY A 19 6.27 6.33 -1.46
C GLY A 19 7.55 7.09 -1.07
N GLY A 20 7.45 8.35 -0.66
CA GLY A 20 8.56 9.18 -0.15
C GLY A 20 8.10 10.51 0.43
N LEU A 21 9.05 11.39 0.78
CA LEU A 21 8.74 12.69 1.36
C LEU A 21 8.22 13.67 0.30
N ALA A 22 7.00 14.16 0.48
CA ALA A 22 6.43 15.23 -0.34
C ALA A 22 7.18 16.57 -0.19
N SER A 23 7.77 16.82 0.98
CA SER A 23 8.57 18.01 1.27
C SER A 23 9.73 17.68 2.21
N ALA A 24 10.78 18.50 2.17
CA ALA A 24 11.91 18.36 3.09
C ALA A 24 11.42 18.41 4.56
N SER A 25 12.00 17.56 5.40
CA SER A 25 11.64 17.45 6.81
C SER A 25 12.89 17.30 7.66
N THR A 26 12.90 17.94 8.83
CA THR A 26 13.93 17.73 9.85
C THR A 26 13.29 17.05 11.02
N ILE A 27 13.80 15.88 11.39
CA ILE A 27 13.28 15.07 12.49
C ILE A 27 14.40 14.78 13.48
N GLU A 28 14.05 14.65 14.75
CA GLU A 28 14.88 14.04 15.78
C GLU A 28 14.37 12.62 16.02
N ILE A 29 15.26 11.64 15.89
CA ILE A 29 14.99 10.25 16.25
C ILE A 29 15.62 9.98 17.61
N GLY A 30 14.82 9.51 18.56
CA GLY A 30 15.25 9.15 19.91
C GLY A 30 14.94 7.70 20.25
N GLY A 31 15.85 7.07 20.99
CA GLY A 31 15.62 5.78 21.63
C GLY A 31 16.39 5.68 22.94
N SER A 32 16.44 4.48 23.51
CA SER A 32 17.05 4.23 24.83
C SER A 32 18.54 4.59 24.90
N SER A 33 19.24 4.59 23.76
CA SER A 33 20.69 4.88 23.69
C SER A 33 21.01 6.37 23.50
N GLY A 34 20.06 7.17 22.99
CA GLY A 34 20.29 8.59 22.69
C GLY A 34 19.34 9.15 21.64
N SER A 35 19.61 10.37 21.17
CA SER A 35 18.87 11.00 20.08
C SER A 35 19.79 11.58 19.00
N GLN A 36 19.29 11.68 17.78
CA GLN A 36 19.99 12.26 16.64
C GLN A 36 19.03 13.03 15.74
N VAL A 37 19.44 14.23 15.33
CA VAL A 37 18.72 15.02 14.33
C VAL A 37 19.11 14.57 12.92
N LEU A 38 18.11 14.30 12.08
CA LEU A 38 18.22 13.91 10.69
C LEU A 38 17.59 14.98 9.79
N PHE A 39 18.30 15.34 8.73
CA PHE A 39 17.84 16.26 7.71
C PHE A 39 17.45 15.46 6.47
N LEU A 40 16.16 15.42 6.16
CA LEU A 40 15.61 14.65 5.06
C LEU A 40 15.20 15.61 3.94
N GLY A 41 15.75 15.39 2.75
CA GLY A 41 15.48 16.23 1.59
C GLY A 41 14.05 16.07 1.08
N ALA A 42 13.58 17.04 0.30
CA ALA A 42 12.37 16.84 -0.50
C ALA A 42 12.60 15.67 -1.48
N SER A 43 11.57 14.88 -1.74
CA SER A 43 11.64 13.69 -2.60
C SER A 43 12.53 12.56 -2.07
N SER A 44 13.01 12.62 -0.82
CA SER A 44 13.68 11.46 -0.21
C SER A 44 12.74 10.26 -0.22
N THR A 45 13.21 9.14 -0.77
CA THR A 45 12.42 7.91 -0.80
C THR A 45 12.35 7.29 0.60
N LEU A 46 11.39 6.40 0.84
CA LEU A 46 11.37 5.62 2.09
C LEU A 46 12.69 4.86 2.32
N ASP A 47 13.38 4.41 1.27
CA ASP A 47 14.70 3.78 1.42
C ASP A 47 15.75 4.78 1.91
N ASN A 48 15.75 6.02 1.41
CA ASN A 48 16.67 7.04 1.91
C ASN A 48 16.43 7.36 3.40
N VAL A 49 15.17 7.44 3.81
CA VAL A 49 14.82 7.67 5.22
C VAL A 49 15.23 6.48 6.09
N LYS A 50 14.94 5.26 5.64
CA LYS A 50 15.37 4.02 6.31
C LYS A 50 16.88 3.96 6.49
N ASP A 51 17.64 4.23 5.44
CA ASP A 51 19.09 4.21 5.47
C ASP A 51 19.65 5.31 6.37
N ALA A 52 19.03 6.50 6.40
CA ALA A 52 19.41 7.59 7.29
C ALA A 52 19.21 7.24 8.78
N VAL A 53 18.09 6.60 9.13
CA VAL A 53 17.85 6.13 10.51
C VAL A 53 18.79 5.00 10.88
N ASN A 54 18.94 3.99 10.01
CA ASN A 54 19.83 2.85 10.28
C ASN A 54 21.31 3.26 10.34
N GLY A 55 21.68 4.37 9.71
CA GLY A 55 23.02 4.96 9.81
C GLY A 55 23.35 5.56 11.18
N VAL A 56 22.37 5.73 12.07
CA VAL A 56 22.53 6.33 13.42
C VAL A 56 22.00 5.42 14.54
N THR A 57 21.81 4.13 14.25
CA THR A 57 21.31 3.13 15.21
C THR A 57 22.25 2.93 16.39
N ASP A 58 23.57 3.05 16.19
CA ASP A 58 24.56 2.96 17.26
C ASP A 58 24.47 4.11 18.27
N ILE A 59 23.93 5.26 17.85
CA ILE A 59 23.69 6.43 18.70
C ILE A 59 22.30 6.36 19.35
N THR A 60 21.28 5.97 18.60
CA THR A 60 19.88 6.09 19.02
C THR A 60 19.29 4.80 19.61
N GLY A 61 19.80 3.65 19.20
CA GLY A 61 19.19 2.35 19.48
C GLY A 61 17.93 2.07 18.63
N VAL A 62 17.61 2.91 17.64
CA VAL A 62 16.44 2.76 16.77
C VAL A 62 16.84 2.19 15.42
N THR A 63 16.06 1.24 14.91
CA THR A 63 16.18 0.70 13.55
C THR A 63 14.94 1.06 12.74
N ALA A 64 15.08 1.09 11.42
CA ALA A 64 13.98 1.28 10.48
C ALA A 64 13.91 0.10 9.50
N ALA A 65 12.71 -0.43 9.33
CA ALA A 65 12.37 -1.42 8.31
C ALA A 65 11.35 -0.83 7.32
N LYS A 66 11.45 -1.21 6.04
CA LYS A 66 10.51 -0.78 4.99
C LYS A 66 9.61 -1.92 4.60
N THR A 67 8.30 -1.64 4.58
CA THR A 67 7.31 -2.47 3.89
C THR A 67 7.09 -1.91 2.49
N ASN A 68 7.09 -2.78 1.49
CA ASN A 68 6.85 -2.40 0.11
C ASN A 68 5.38 -2.16 -0.15
N LYS A 69 5.08 -1.25 -1.09
CA LYS A 69 3.75 -1.08 -1.66
C LYS A 69 3.30 -2.41 -2.27
N VAL A 70 2.07 -2.80 -2.01
CA VAL A 70 1.36 -3.83 -2.77
C VAL A 70 0.35 -3.09 -3.64
N ALA A 71 0.39 -3.29 -4.96
CA ALA A 71 -0.58 -2.65 -5.83
C ALA A 71 -1.95 -3.32 -5.73
N SER A 72 -3.00 -2.52 -5.64
CA SER A 72 -4.38 -2.99 -5.78
C SER A 72 -4.60 -3.63 -7.15
N ASN A 73 -5.41 -4.69 -7.20
CA ASN A 73 -5.70 -5.42 -8.43
C ASN A 73 -7.19 -5.78 -8.56
N LEU A 74 -7.59 -6.12 -9.78
CA LEU A 74 -8.90 -6.63 -10.14
C LEU A 74 -8.72 -7.61 -11.29
N THR A 75 -9.40 -8.75 -11.25
CA THR A 75 -9.52 -9.65 -12.41
C THR A 75 -10.98 -9.70 -12.83
N LEU A 76 -11.23 -9.43 -14.11
CA LEU A 76 -12.51 -9.68 -14.77
C LEU A 76 -12.32 -10.84 -15.74
N ALA A 77 -13.21 -11.83 -15.74
CA ALA A 77 -13.09 -13.00 -16.58
C ALA A 77 -14.47 -13.59 -16.88
N ASN A 78 -14.67 -14.08 -18.09
CA ASN A 78 -15.87 -14.82 -18.44
C ASN A 78 -15.75 -16.24 -17.89
N ALA A 79 -16.58 -16.58 -16.91
CA ALA A 79 -16.55 -17.88 -16.25
C ALA A 79 -16.79 -19.07 -17.20
N ASN A 80 -17.35 -18.82 -18.38
CA ASN A 80 -17.66 -19.81 -19.40
C ASN A 80 -16.63 -19.87 -20.55
N ALA A 81 -15.56 -19.08 -20.50
CA ALA A 81 -14.54 -19.03 -21.54
C ALA A 81 -13.12 -19.00 -20.95
N THR A 82 -12.26 -19.91 -21.43
CA THR A 82 -10.82 -19.89 -21.10
C THR A 82 -10.12 -18.73 -21.80
N ASN A 83 -9.04 -18.21 -21.21
CA ASN A 83 -8.25 -17.11 -21.77
C ASN A 83 -9.06 -15.82 -21.99
N SER A 84 -10.13 -15.65 -21.22
CA SER A 84 -11.00 -14.47 -21.25
C SER A 84 -10.66 -13.49 -20.12
N GLY A 85 -9.84 -13.91 -19.16
CA GLY A 85 -9.46 -13.09 -18.02
C GLY A 85 -8.58 -11.89 -18.40
N LEU A 86 -8.84 -10.76 -17.76
CA LEU A 86 -7.97 -9.59 -17.72
C LEU A 86 -7.73 -9.20 -16.27
N THR A 87 -6.46 -9.15 -15.90
CA THR A 87 -6.01 -8.65 -14.59
C THR A 87 -5.50 -7.23 -14.74
N PHE A 88 -6.11 -6.32 -13.99
CA PHE A 88 -5.76 -4.91 -13.89
C PHE A 88 -4.98 -4.70 -12.60
N THR A 89 -3.87 -3.97 -12.68
CA THR A 89 -3.03 -3.62 -11.52
C THR A 89 -2.84 -2.11 -11.47
N ASP A 90 -3.07 -1.50 -10.30
CA ASP A 90 -2.90 -0.06 -10.10
C ASP A 90 -1.44 0.34 -10.39
N ALA A 91 -1.26 1.20 -11.39
CA ALA A 91 0.04 1.68 -11.86
C ALA A 91 0.50 2.97 -11.17
N ARG A 92 -0.34 3.59 -10.34
CA ARG A 92 0.00 4.83 -9.63
C ARG A 92 1.08 4.59 -8.58
N THR A 93 1.84 5.63 -8.25
CA THR A 93 2.95 5.59 -7.27
C THR A 93 2.47 5.53 -5.83
N SER A 94 1.30 6.09 -5.52
CA SER A 94 0.56 5.94 -4.27
C SER A 94 -0.61 4.98 -4.46
N ASP A 95 -0.84 4.07 -3.50
CA ASP A 95 -2.11 3.37 -3.44
C ASP A 95 -3.11 4.28 -2.70
N SER A 96 -4.30 4.38 -3.27
CA SER A 96 -5.40 5.23 -2.79
C SER A 96 -6.04 4.74 -1.50
N ILE A 97 -5.56 3.64 -0.93
CA ILE A 97 -6.13 3.05 0.28
C ILE A 97 -5.32 3.53 1.48
N LEU A 98 -5.74 4.69 1.99
CA LEU A 98 -5.90 5.09 3.41
C LEU A 98 -5.82 6.62 3.50
N GLY A 99 -6.97 7.29 3.62
CA GLY A 99 -7.07 8.61 4.25
C GLY A 99 -6.72 9.85 3.43
N ASP A 100 -6.10 9.75 2.25
CA ASP A 100 -5.85 10.92 1.39
C ASP A 100 -6.82 10.97 0.21
N THR A 101 -8.05 11.46 0.44
CA THR A 101 -9.07 11.83 -0.58
C THR A 101 -9.24 10.88 -1.80
N GLY A 102 -8.83 9.62 -1.67
CA GLY A 102 -8.27 8.88 -2.78
C GLY A 102 -9.30 8.33 -3.76
N GLN A 103 -9.14 8.67 -5.03
CA GLN A 103 -9.95 8.16 -6.12
C GLN A 103 -9.72 6.64 -6.28
N ASN A 104 -10.74 5.79 -6.07
CA ASN A 104 -10.62 4.38 -6.43
C ASN A 104 -10.59 4.24 -7.94
N ILE A 105 -9.71 3.38 -8.46
CA ILE A 105 -9.79 2.99 -9.86
C ILE A 105 -10.81 1.86 -9.97
N ARG A 106 -11.76 2.02 -10.89
CA ARG A 106 -12.74 1.01 -11.25
C ARG A 106 -12.62 0.65 -12.72
N VAL A 107 -12.93 -0.59 -13.05
CA VAL A 107 -13.02 -1.06 -14.44
C VAL A 107 -14.41 -1.62 -14.68
N GLN A 108 -14.98 -1.31 -15.84
CA GLN A 108 -16.28 -1.80 -16.28
C GLN A 108 -16.19 -2.27 -17.73
N PHE A 109 -16.81 -3.42 -18.04
CA PHE A 109 -17.03 -3.86 -19.41
C PHE A 109 -18.51 -3.72 -19.75
N VAL A 110 -18.82 -2.96 -20.80
CA VAL A 110 -20.19 -2.67 -21.21
C VAL A 110 -20.49 -3.31 -22.55
N ASP A 111 -21.57 -4.08 -22.63
CA ASP A 111 -22.20 -4.40 -23.90
C ASP A 111 -22.93 -3.14 -24.41
N PRO A 112 -22.56 -2.58 -25.57
CA PRO A 112 -23.24 -1.41 -26.12
C PRO A 112 -24.66 -1.71 -26.60
N ALA A 113 -25.09 -2.97 -26.68
CA ALA A 113 -26.40 -3.43 -27.14
C ALA A 113 -26.78 -2.94 -28.54
N THR A 114 -25.79 -2.60 -29.37
CA THR A 114 -25.97 -2.16 -30.76
C THR A 114 -25.25 -3.09 -31.71
N ASN A 115 -25.79 -3.31 -32.91
CA ASN A 115 -25.13 -4.13 -33.93
C ASN A 115 -23.84 -3.46 -34.42
N SER A 116 -22.79 -4.27 -34.64
CA SER A 116 -21.53 -3.88 -35.27
C SER A 116 -20.83 -2.71 -34.56
N ALA A 117 -20.92 -2.68 -33.24
CA ALA A 117 -20.24 -1.67 -32.42
C ALA A 117 -18.73 -1.91 -32.41
N ALA A 118 -17.96 -0.82 -32.45
CA ALA A 118 -16.52 -0.87 -32.24
C ALA A 118 -16.19 -0.72 -30.74
N ALA A 119 -15.21 -1.47 -30.26
CA ALA A 119 -14.73 -1.33 -28.90
C ALA A 119 -14.10 0.07 -28.69
N ASN A 120 -14.36 0.67 -27.53
CA ASN A 120 -13.84 1.99 -27.18
C ASN A 120 -13.70 2.15 -25.66
N ILE A 121 -12.90 3.14 -25.25
CA ILE A 121 -12.69 3.50 -23.84
C ILE A 121 -13.32 4.86 -23.60
N SER A 122 -14.03 4.98 -22.48
CA SER A 122 -14.45 6.25 -21.92
C SER A 122 -14.17 6.27 -20.42
N PHE A 123 -14.17 7.47 -19.84
CA PHE A 123 -13.97 7.67 -18.42
C PHE A 123 -15.23 8.25 -17.78
N SER A 124 -15.61 7.71 -16.63
CA SER A 124 -16.60 8.29 -15.74
C SER A 124 -15.94 8.63 -14.42
N ASN A 125 -15.67 9.92 -14.21
CA ASN A 125 -14.94 10.42 -13.04
C ASN A 125 -15.92 11.09 -12.08
N THR A 126 -15.81 10.72 -10.81
CA THR A 126 -16.41 11.46 -9.69
C THR A 126 -15.28 12.04 -8.84
N ASN A 127 -15.62 12.69 -7.71
CA ASN A 127 -14.62 13.16 -6.76
C ASN A 127 -14.01 12.03 -5.91
N THR A 128 -14.56 10.81 -5.97
CA THR A 128 -14.10 9.66 -5.18
C THR A 128 -13.70 8.44 -6.00
N ASP A 129 -14.07 8.35 -7.28
CA ASP A 129 -13.78 7.21 -8.16
C ASP A 129 -13.42 7.68 -9.58
N ILE A 130 -12.45 7.01 -10.19
CA ILE A 130 -12.17 7.05 -11.64
C ILE A 130 -12.61 5.71 -12.23
N THR A 131 -13.66 5.71 -13.05
CA THR A 131 -14.13 4.48 -13.72
C THR A 131 -13.67 4.46 -15.17
N ILE A 132 -12.86 3.46 -15.51
CA ILE A 132 -12.49 3.11 -16.87
C ILE A 132 -13.61 2.24 -17.45
N VAL A 133 -14.37 2.81 -18.38
CA VAL A 133 -15.49 2.12 -19.03
C VAL A 133 -15.02 1.66 -20.40
N VAL A 134 -14.92 0.34 -20.57
CA VAL A 134 -14.63 -0.30 -21.85
C VAL A 134 -15.95 -0.74 -22.47
N SER A 135 -16.38 -0.04 -23.51
CA SER A 135 -17.47 -0.52 -24.37
C SER A 135 -16.91 -1.63 -25.25
N LEU A 136 -17.54 -2.79 -25.22
CA LEU A 136 -17.11 -3.97 -25.97
C LEU A 136 -17.55 -3.88 -27.44
N ALA A 137 -16.83 -4.56 -28.33
CA ALA A 137 -17.20 -4.69 -29.73
C ALA A 137 -18.30 -5.75 -29.89
N THR A 138 -19.17 -5.56 -30.87
CA THR A 138 -20.24 -6.50 -31.22
C THR A 138 -20.28 -6.80 -32.71
N ASP A 139 -20.88 -7.92 -33.11
CA ASP A 139 -21.12 -8.26 -34.51
C ASP A 139 -22.45 -7.71 -35.04
N GLY A 140 -22.82 -8.07 -36.28
CA GLY A 140 -24.09 -7.68 -36.91
C GLY A 140 -25.37 -8.16 -36.20
N SER A 141 -25.23 -9.04 -35.20
CA SER A 141 -26.33 -9.59 -34.38
C SER A 141 -26.28 -9.09 -32.93
N SER A 142 -25.46 -8.08 -32.62
CA SER A 142 -25.17 -7.58 -31.25
C SER A 142 -24.52 -8.62 -30.33
N VAL A 143 -23.87 -9.66 -30.87
CA VAL A 143 -23.09 -10.59 -30.03
C VAL A 143 -21.72 -9.97 -29.76
N ILE A 144 -21.28 -9.97 -28.51
CA ILE A 144 -19.96 -9.49 -28.11
C ILE A 144 -18.88 -10.30 -28.84
N THR A 145 -17.94 -9.60 -29.47
CA THR A 145 -16.79 -10.19 -30.20
C THR A 145 -15.44 -9.79 -29.64
N SER A 146 -15.40 -8.88 -28.66
CA SER A 146 -14.17 -8.53 -27.96
C SER A 146 -13.60 -9.73 -27.22
N ASP A 147 -12.33 -10.05 -27.50
CA ASP A 147 -11.53 -10.99 -26.72
C ASP A 147 -10.57 -10.25 -25.76
N ALA A 148 -10.03 -10.97 -24.79
CA ALA A 148 -9.14 -10.37 -23.80
C ALA A 148 -7.90 -9.71 -24.43
N ALA A 149 -7.35 -10.29 -25.50
CA ALA A 149 -6.18 -9.77 -26.21
C ALA A 149 -6.46 -8.43 -26.92
N SER A 150 -7.61 -8.30 -27.59
CA SER A 150 -8.03 -7.07 -28.26
C SER A 150 -8.35 -5.96 -27.26
N ILE A 151 -9.00 -6.29 -26.13
CA ILE A 151 -9.24 -5.32 -25.05
C ILE A 151 -7.92 -4.88 -24.39
N LYS A 152 -7.00 -5.80 -24.13
CA LYS A 152 -5.65 -5.44 -23.64
C LYS A 152 -4.95 -4.49 -24.60
N THR A 153 -4.98 -4.78 -25.90
CA THR A 153 -4.36 -3.93 -26.93
C THR A 153 -5.01 -2.53 -26.95
N LEU A 154 -6.33 -2.45 -26.80
CA LEU A 154 -7.06 -1.19 -26.73
C LEU A 154 -6.65 -0.37 -25.49
N LEU A 155 -6.51 -1.01 -24.32
CA LEU A 155 -6.09 -0.37 -23.07
C LEU A 155 -4.63 0.10 -23.13
N ASP A 156 -3.72 -0.78 -23.56
CA ASP A 156 -2.29 -0.48 -23.70
C ASP A 156 -2.04 0.65 -24.73
N GLY A 157 -2.93 0.80 -25.73
CA GLY A 157 -2.88 1.88 -26.70
C GLY A 157 -3.35 3.24 -26.16
N ASN A 158 -3.88 3.31 -24.94
CA ASN A 158 -4.42 4.52 -24.34
C ASN A 158 -3.49 5.04 -23.22
N ALA A 159 -2.85 6.20 -23.46
CA ALA A 159 -1.89 6.78 -22.53
C ALA A 159 -2.49 7.17 -21.17
N ASP A 160 -3.74 7.65 -21.16
CA ASP A 160 -4.42 8.03 -19.92
C ASP A 160 -4.72 6.80 -19.05
N VAL A 161 -5.18 5.71 -19.66
CA VAL A 161 -5.38 4.42 -18.99
C VAL A 161 -4.05 3.90 -18.41
N ASN A 162 -2.98 3.93 -19.20
CA ASN A 162 -1.66 3.44 -18.78
C ASN A 162 -1.05 4.24 -17.61
N SER A 163 -1.51 5.47 -17.38
CA SER A 163 -1.12 6.25 -16.19
C SER A 163 -1.80 5.76 -14.90
N LEU A 164 -2.91 5.03 -15.03
CA LEU A 164 -3.73 4.56 -13.92
C LEU A 164 -3.56 3.07 -13.65
N ILE A 165 -3.50 2.25 -14.70
CA ILE A 165 -3.44 0.80 -14.59
C ILE A 165 -2.48 0.18 -15.59
N SER A 166 -2.00 -1.02 -15.24
CA SER A 166 -1.42 -1.97 -16.18
C SER A 166 -2.34 -3.18 -16.33
N THR A 167 -2.35 -3.79 -17.50
CA THR A 167 -3.28 -4.88 -17.83
C THR A 167 -2.52 -6.12 -18.30
N ALA A 168 -2.91 -7.31 -17.82
CA ALA A 168 -2.41 -8.60 -18.26
C ALA A 168 -3.59 -9.51 -18.67
N ALA A 169 -3.49 -10.14 -19.84
CA ALA A 169 -4.47 -11.12 -20.31
C ALA A 169 -4.16 -12.52 -19.75
N GLU A 170 -5.20 -13.30 -19.50
CA GLU A 170 -5.09 -14.72 -19.17
C GLU A 170 -4.67 -15.52 -20.41
N GLY A 171 -3.63 -16.34 -20.28
CA GLY A 171 -3.16 -17.20 -21.37
C GLY A 171 -2.77 -16.38 -22.61
N ASP A 172 -3.34 -16.74 -23.76
CA ASP A 172 -3.17 -16.00 -25.02
C ASP A 172 -4.19 -14.89 -25.26
N GLY A 173 -5.17 -14.72 -24.35
CA GLY A 173 -6.23 -13.72 -24.46
C GLY A 173 -7.26 -13.98 -25.57
N SER A 174 -7.33 -15.18 -26.15
CA SER A 174 -8.28 -15.49 -27.23
C SER A 174 -9.73 -15.69 -26.78
N GLY A 175 -9.99 -15.74 -25.47
CA GLY A 175 -11.32 -15.89 -24.92
C GLY A 175 -12.13 -14.60 -25.05
N VAL A 176 -13.37 -14.72 -25.53
CA VAL A 176 -14.34 -13.62 -25.57
C VAL A 176 -14.67 -13.18 -24.14
N VAL A 177 -14.55 -11.87 -23.87
CA VAL A 177 -14.92 -11.28 -22.58
C VAL A 177 -16.44 -11.14 -22.48
N GLU A 178 -16.97 -11.01 -21.26
CA GLU A 178 -18.37 -10.69 -21.03
C GLU A 178 -18.55 -9.28 -20.47
N ALA A 179 -19.78 -8.78 -20.51
CA ALA A 179 -20.11 -7.51 -19.86
C ALA A 179 -20.04 -7.68 -18.34
N GLU A 180 -19.37 -6.75 -17.69
CA GLU A 180 -19.05 -6.78 -16.26
C GLU A 180 -19.39 -5.44 -15.62
N ALA A 181 -20.10 -5.47 -14.50
CA ALA A 181 -20.42 -4.27 -13.75
C ALA A 181 -19.14 -3.61 -13.22
N ALA A 182 -19.19 -2.28 -13.00
CA ALA A 182 -18.02 -1.53 -12.55
C ALA A 182 -17.51 -2.05 -11.20
N ALA A 183 -16.30 -2.60 -11.17
CA ALA A 183 -15.66 -3.12 -9.96
C ALA A 183 -14.40 -2.32 -9.64
N ALA A 184 -14.12 -2.10 -8.36
CA ALA A 184 -12.92 -1.41 -7.91
C ALA A 184 -11.73 -2.37 -7.85
N LEU A 185 -10.53 -1.86 -8.13
CA LEU A 185 -9.29 -2.53 -7.74
C LEU A 185 -9.22 -2.56 -6.21
N ALA A 186 -8.71 -3.67 -5.65
CA ALA A 186 -8.66 -3.87 -4.21
C ALA A 186 -7.40 -4.63 -3.77
N GLY A 187 -7.21 -4.71 -2.45
CA GLY A 187 -6.18 -5.54 -1.82
C GLY A 187 -4.77 -4.96 -1.82
N GLY A 188 -4.59 -3.73 -2.32
CA GLY A 188 -3.31 -3.06 -2.24
C GLY A 188 -3.09 -2.33 -0.93
N THR A 189 -1.83 -2.04 -0.66
CA THR A 189 -1.35 -1.39 0.57
C THR A 189 -0.25 -0.41 0.23
N ASN A 190 -0.21 0.71 0.96
CA ASN A 190 0.87 1.67 0.83
C ASN A 190 2.18 1.14 1.39
N ALA A 191 3.29 1.66 0.85
CA ALA A 191 4.59 1.48 1.46
C ALA A 191 4.65 2.31 2.75
N TYR A 192 5.37 1.80 3.75
CA TYR A 192 5.59 2.51 5.01
C TYR A 192 6.90 2.07 5.64
N LEU A 193 7.37 2.86 6.61
CA LEU A 193 8.48 2.53 7.48
C LEU A 193 7.95 2.15 8.85
N THR A 194 8.59 1.17 9.46
CA THR A 194 8.44 0.85 10.88
C THR A 194 9.75 1.18 11.57
N PHE A 195 9.70 2.08 12.53
CA PHE A 195 10.79 2.38 13.45
C PHE A 195 10.64 1.51 14.67
N SER A 196 11.69 0.77 15.04
CA SER A 196 11.65 -0.13 16.19
C SER A 196 12.87 0.06 17.08
N ALA A 197 12.64 0.01 18.40
CA ALA A 197 13.75 -0.09 19.34
C ALA A 197 14.51 -1.41 19.10
N SER A 198 15.83 -1.37 19.20
CA SER A 198 16.67 -2.54 18.90
C SER A 198 16.47 -3.67 19.91
N ASN A 199 16.13 -3.34 21.16
CA ASN A 199 15.87 -4.30 22.23
C ASN A 199 14.39 -4.32 22.63
N TYR A 200 14.05 -5.25 23.52
CA TYR A 200 12.70 -5.43 24.06
C TYR A 200 12.63 -4.95 25.51
N GLY A 201 11.44 -4.51 25.92
CA GLY A 201 11.17 -4.16 27.32
C GLY A 201 10.61 -2.76 27.49
N ALA A 202 10.17 -2.46 28.72
CA ALA A 202 9.54 -1.18 29.06
C ALA A 202 10.52 0.01 29.10
N ASP A 203 11.81 -0.26 29.18
CA ASP A 203 12.87 0.76 29.11
C ASP A 203 13.22 1.16 27.67
N GLU A 204 12.75 0.38 26.70
CA GLU A 204 12.99 0.59 25.28
C GLU A 204 11.88 1.46 24.69
N PHE A 205 12.27 2.48 23.93
CA PHE A 205 11.33 3.39 23.30
C PHE A 205 11.82 3.83 21.93
N VAL A 206 10.87 4.30 21.13
CA VAL A 206 11.11 5.03 19.88
C VAL A 206 10.40 6.36 20.00
N ASP A 207 11.11 7.45 19.74
CA ASP A 207 10.59 8.81 19.70
C ASP A 207 10.94 9.43 18.33
N VAL A 208 9.95 10.01 17.67
CA VAL A 208 10.11 10.74 16.42
C VAL A 208 9.52 12.13 16.61
N ASN A 209 10.40 13.12 16.75
CA ASN A 209 10.02 14.49 16.95
C ASN A 209 10.29 15.32 15.68
N VAL A 210 9.25 15.94 15.14
CA VAL A 210 9.36 16.75 13.91
C VAL A 210 9.77 18.17 14.27
N LEU A 211 10.98 18.57 13.88
CA LEU A 211 11.53 19.90 14.11
C LEU A 211 11.12 20.89 13.01
N SER A 212 10.95 20.39 11.78
CA SER A 212 10.37 21.12 10.65
C SER A 212 9.85 20.17 9.57
N GLY A 213 8.95 20.66 8.71
CA GLY A 213 8.32 19.84 7.66
C GLY A 213 7.15 19.02 8.20
N THR A 214 6.82 17.91 7.52
CA THR A 214 5.74 17.00 7.89
C THR A 214 6.27 15.57 7.91
N PHE A 215 6.16 14.91 9.06
CA PHE A 215 6.59 13.54 9.25
C PHE A 215 5.76 12.92 10.37
N ASP A 216 4.50 12.61 10.05
CA ASP A 216 3.55 12.15 11.05
C ASP A 216 3.63 10.63 11.21
N THR A 217 4.10 10.20 12.37
CA THR A 217 4.11 8.79 12.77
C THR A 217 2.81 8.40 13.45
N VAL A 218 2.48 7.11 13.37
CA VAL A 218 1.33 6.49 14.02
C VAL A 218 1.77 5.27 14.83
N ASP A 219 0.93 4.82 15.75
CA ASP A 219 1.14 3.58 16.52
C ASP A 219 1.30 2.36 15.59
N THR A 220 0.31 2.15 14.73
CA THR A 220 0.39 1.20 13.61
C THR A 220 -0.33 1.76 12.39
N ILE A 221 0.07 1.39 11.18
CA ILE A 221 -0.67 1.76 9.96
C ILE A 221 -2.13 1.26 9.99
N ALA A 222 -2.39 0.13 10.67
CA ALA A 222 -3.73 -0.44 10.75
C ALA A 222 -4.69 0.40 11.63
N THR A 223 -4.19 1.00 12.71
CA THR A 223 -5.00 1.82 13.63
C THR A 223 -4.96 3.30 13.32
N GLY A 224 -3.85 3.80 12.75
CA GLY A 224 -3.71 5.19 12.29
C GLY A 224 -3.66 6.24 13.41
N ASN A 225 -3.53 5.84 14.67
CA ASN A 225 -3.47 6.78 15.79
C ASN A 225 -2.14 7.53 15.77
N SER A 226 -2.18 8.84 15.52
CA SER A 226 -0.98 9.68 15.56
C SER A 226 -0.25 9.52 16.88
N LEU A 227 1.01 9.11 16.80
CA LEU A 227 1.83 8.81 17.96
C LEU A 227 3.27 9.19 17.63
N LYS A 228 3.85 10.06 18.44
CA LYS A 228 5.26 10.50 18.28
C LYS A 228 6.23 9.65 19.08
N ARG A 229 5.73 8.89 20.05
CA ARG A 229 6.54 8.05 20.93
C ARG A 229 5.84 6.76 21.28
N ALA A 230 6.53 5.65 21.09
CA ALA A 230 6.12 4.33 21.55
C ALA A 230 7.10 3.79 22.59
N ILE A 231 6.62 2.91 23.46
CA ILE A 231 7.40 2.26 24.51
C ILE A 231 7.15 0.75 24.39
N GLY A 232 8.19 -0.06 24.57
CA GLY A 232 8.06 -1.50 24.60
C GLY A 232 7.39 -1.98 25.88
N SER A 233 7.25 -3.30 26.02
CA SER A 233 6.71 -3.92 27.21
C SER A 233 7.60 -5.04 27.70
N ASP A 234 7.62 -5.22 29.01
CA ASP A 234 8.34 -6.30 29.67
C ASP A 234 7.64 -7.66 29.53
N ILE A 235 8.41 -8.73 29.73
CA ILE A 235 7.86 -10.07 29.86
C ILE A 235 7.19 -10.24 31.23
N VAL A 236 6.01 -10.82 31.23
CA VAL A 236 5.29 -11.20 32.45
C VAL A 236 5.07 -12.71 32.42
N ALA A 237 5.56 -13.41 33.44
CA ALA A 237 5.39 -14.85 33.60
C ALA A 237 4.73 -15.18 34.95
N ARG A 238 4.12 -16.36 35.03
CA ARG A 238 3.69 -16.97 36.28
C ARG A 238 4.55 -18.17 36.62
N ILE A 239 5.18 -18.12 37.78
CA ILE A 239 6.00 -19.20 38.33
C ILE A 239 5.31 -19.64 39.62
N ASN A 240 4.83 -20.89 39.64
CA ASN A 240 4.13 -21.48 40.79
C ASN A 240 2.97 -20.61 41.32
N GLY A 241 2.23 -19.96 40.42
CA GLY A 241 1.09 -19.11 40.76
C GLY A 241 1.43 -17.64 41.06
N GLN A 242 2.70 -17.30 41.29
CA GLN A 242 3.17 -15.92 41.51
C GLN A 242 3.56 -15.22 40.20
N VAL A 243 3.35 -13.91 40.13
CA VAL A 243 3.75 -13.08 38.98
C VAL A 243 5.23 -12.74 39.08
N ALA A 244 5.98 -12.96 38.01
CA ALA A 244 7.35 -12.52 37.82
C ALA A 244 7.42 -11.64 36.57
N GLN A 245 7.96 -10.42 36.72
CA GLN A 245 8.18 -9.49 35.62
C GLN A 245 9.68 -9.39 35.35
N GLY A 246 10.09 -9.52 34.09
CA GLY A 246 11.48 -9.31 33.67
C GLY A 246 11.63 -7.93 33.00
N SER A 247 12.61 -7.14 33.42
CA SER A 247 12.97 -5.87 32.77
C SER A 247 14.12 -6.11 31.79
N GLY A 248 13.98 -5.55 30.59
CA GLY A 248 15.00 -5.53 29.54
C GLY A 248 15.39 -6.91 29.00
N LEU A 249 14.95 -7.24 27.79
CA LEU A 249 15.51 -8.37 27.05
C LEU A 249 16.41 -7.83 25.94
N THR A 250 17.73 -7.92 26.14
CA THR A 250 18.68 -7.91 25.02
C THR A 250 18.62 -9.29 24.38
N ALA A 251 18.18 -9.35 23.11
CA ALA A 251 18.18 -10.59 22.35
C ALA A 251 19.60 -11.10 22.08
#